data_AF-A0A2V7DGK6-F1
#
_entry.id   AF-A0A2V7DGK6-F1
#
_cell.length_a   1.000
_cell.length_b   1.000
_cell.length_c   1.000
_cell.angle_alpha   90.00
_cell.angle_beta   90.00
_cell.angle_gamma   90.00
#
_symmetry.space_group_name_H-M   'P 1'
#
loop_
_entity.id
_entity.type
_entity.pdbx_description
1 polymer ?
#
loop_
_entity_poly.entity_id
_entity_poly.type
_entity_poly.pdbx_seq_one_letter_code
_entity_poly.pdbx_strand_id
1 'polypeptide(L)'
;FRLRDDGARTMAWPSRTSKAWRELSVSILHEGLLKPLLGITDDKLDGRSHVDYTADQAEAVRLAREGRCQAAFLIAPTTTAELSAVVDGGELMPQKSTHFYPKMLDGLVWHRVPGA
;
A
#
# COMPACT_ATOMS: atom_id res chain seq x y z
N PHE A 1 12.46 4.27 -1.95
CA PHE A 1 13.48 3.34 -2.47
C PHE A 1 13.15 3.04 -3.91
N ARG A 2 14.13 2.97 -4.81
CA ARG A 2 13.89 2.55 -6.19
C ARG A 2 14.43 1.14 -6.35
N LEU A 3 13.63 0.27 -6.96
CA LEU A 3 14.08 -1.07 -7.28
C LEU A 3 15.25 -1.00 -8.25
N ARG A 4 16.23 -1.88 -8.08
CA ARG A 4 17.30 -2.05 -9.08
C ARG A 4 16.72 -2.58 -10.39
N ASP A 5 17.39 -2.30 -11.50
CA ASP A 5 16.92 -2.63 -12.86
C ASP A 5 16.68 -4.14 -13.08
N ASP A 6 17.32 -4.99 -12.29
CA ASP A 6 17.17 -6.44 -12.27
C ASP A 6 16.16 -6.96 -11.24
N GLY A 7 15.93 -6.22 -10.15
CA GLY A 7 15.03 -6.64 -9.08
C GLY A 7 13.58 -6.84 -9.55
N ALA A 8 13.15 -6.15 -10.60
CA ALA A 8 11.80 -6.34 -11.14
C ALA A 8 11.62 -7.72 -11.77
N ARG A 9 12.70 -8.32 -12.28
CA ARG A 9 12.67 -9.63 -12.95
C ARG A 9 12.67 -10.80 -11.97
N THR A 10 13.06 -10.56 -10.72
CA THR A 10 13.17 -11.61 -9.70
C THR A 10 11.92 -11.76 -8.84
N MET A 11 10.95 -10.83 -8.96
CA MET A 11 9.70 -10.87 -8.19
C MET A 11 8.57 -11.56 -8.96
N ALA A 12 7.78 -12.34 -8.22
CA ALA A 12 6.57 -12.97 -8.73
C ALA A 12 5.41 -11.97 -8.66
N TRP A 13 5.28 -11.14 -9.68
CA TRP A 13 4.22 -10.12 -9.73
C TRP A 13 2.82 -10.73 -9.95
N PRO A 14 1.77 -10.13 -9.35
CA PRO A 14 0.40 -10.50 -9.67
C PRO A 14 0.11 -10.32 -11.17
N SER A 15 -0.73 -11.18 -11.72
CA SER A 15 -1.10 -11.12 -13.13
C SER A 15 -1.77 -9.78 -13.46
N ARG A 16 -1.56 -9.29 -14.69
CA ARG A 16 -2.13 -8.03 -15.20
C ARG A 16 -1.71 -6.74 -14.46
N THR A 17 -0.64 -6.78 -13.66
CA THR A 17 -0.05 -5.56 -13.07
C THR A 17 0.82 -4.81 -14.07
N SER A 18 0.65 -3.49 -14.18
CA SER A 18 1.46 -2.62 -15.03
C SER A 18 2.82 -2.31 -14.41
N LYS A 19 3.67 -1.64 -15.19
CA LYS A 19 4.92 -1.09 -14.67
C LYS A 19 4.67 -0.07 -13.55
N ALA A 20 3.68 0.81 -13.70
CA ALA A 20 3.36 1.82 -12.70
C ALA A 20 2.98 1.18 -11.36
N TRP A 21 2.17 0.11 -11.39
CA TRP A 21 1.80 -0.63 -10.19
C TRP A 21 3.00 -1.30 -9.51
N ARG A 22 3.90 -1.90 -10.31
CA ARG A 22 5.09 -2.62 -9.81
C ARG A 22 6.19 -1.71 -9.26
N GLU A 23 6.17 -0.43 -9.62
CA GLU A 23 7.12 0.57 -9.13
C GLU A 23 6.68 1.21 -7.80
N LEU A 24 5.42 1.02 -7.37
CA LEU A 24 4.94 1.49 -6.07
C LEU A 24 5.76 0.85 -4.93
N SER A 25 6.19 1.68 -3.98
CA SER A 25 6.98 1.21 -2.83
C SER A 25 6.26 0.14 -2.00
N VAL A 26 4.94 0.26 -1.85
CA VAL A 26 4.11 -0.72 -1.13
C VAL A 26 4.01 -2.04 -1.89
N SER A 27 3.88 -2.02 -3.22
CA SER A 27 3.85 -3.23 -4.05
C SER A 27 5.16 -3.98 -3.93
N ILE A 28 6.29 -3.27 -4.01
CA ILE A 28 7.62 -3.85 -3.85
C ILE A 28 7.77 -4.47 -2.46
N LEU A 29 7.31 -3.79 -1.40
CA LEU A 29 7.37 -4.33 -0.04
C LEU A 29 6.53 -5.62 0.09
N HIS A 30 5.31 -5.62 -0.43
CA HIS A 30 4.40 -6.75 -0.32
C HIS A 30 4.90 -7.96 -1.12
N GLU A 31 5.16 -7.78 -2.42
CA GLU A 31 5.51 -8.86 -3.34
C GLU A 31 6.98 -9.29 -3.24
N GLY A 32 7.87 -8.39 -2.82
CA GLY A 32 9.30 -8.65 -2.73
C GLY A 32 9.79 -9.12 -1.36
N LEU A 33 9.06 -8.79 -0.27
CA LEU A 33 9.51 -9.06 1.09
C LEU A 33 8.45 -9.78 1.94
N LEU A 34 7.28 -9.16 2.13
CA LEU A 34 6.29 -9.65 3.10
C LEU A 34 5.75 -11.02 2.72
N LYS A 35 5.34 -11.20 1.46
CA LYS A 35 4.82 -12.47 0.96
C LYS A 35 5.91 -13.54 0.84
N PRO A 36 6.99 -13.36 0.04
CA PRO A 36 7.92 -14.44 -0.24
C PRO A 36 8.88 -14.78 0.92
N LEU A 37 9.25 -13.81 1.75
CA LEU A 37 10.25 -14.02 2.80
C LEU A 37 9.64 -14.19 4.19
N LEU A 38 8.53 -13.51 4.47
CA LEU A 38 7.89 -13.54 5.79
C LEU A 38 6.59 -14.36 5.83
N GLY A 39 6.10 -14.84 4.67
CA GLY A 39 4.85 -15.60 4.60
C GLY A 39 3.62 -14.81 5.05
N ILE A 40 3.65 -13.48 4.91
CA ILE A 40 2.55 -12.56 5.21
C ILE A 40 1.76 -12.36 3.91
N THR A 41 0.77 -13.23 3.69
CA THR A 41 -0.12 -13.24 2.53
C THR A 41 -1.23 -12.20 2.64
N ASP A 42 -1.97 -11.97 1.54
CA ASP A 42 -3.10 -11.03 1.52
C ASP A 42 -4.14 -11.34 2.60
N ASP A 43 -4.48 -12.62 2.82
CA ASP A 43 -5.39 -13.03 3.90
C ASP A 43 -4.92 -12.59 5.30
N LYS A 44 -3.60 -12.63 5.56
CA LYS A 44 -3.03 -12.20 6.84
C LYS A 44 -3.02 -10.68 7.00
N LEU A 45 -2.82 -9.96 5.89
CA LEU A 45 -2.89 -8.50 5.85
C LEU A 45 -4.33 -8.02 6.06
N ASP A 46 -5.30 -8.68 5.42
CA ASP A 46 -6.73 -8.42 5.58
C ASP A 46 -7.22 -8.73 7.00
N GLY A 47 -6.76 -9.85 7.57
CA GLY A 47 -7.03 -10.22 8.95
C GLY A 47 -6.35 -9.34 10.00
N ARG A 48 -5.50 -8.38 9.60
CA ARG A 48 -4.73 -7.48 10.49
C ARG A 48 -4.03 -8.19 11.65
N SER A 49 -3.56 -9.41 11.40
CA SER A 49 -3.03 -10.27 12.45
C SER A 49 -1.51 -10.16 12.60
N HIS A 50 -0.81 -9.69 11.55
CA HIS A 50 0.65 -9.71 11.46
C HIS A 50 1.28 -8.36 11.11
N VAL A 51 0.48 -7.39 10.63
CA VAL A 51 0.98 -6.08 10.18
C VAL A 51 0.08 -4.98 10.73
N ASP A 52 0.69 -4.07 11.48
CA ASP A 52 0.12 -2.81 11.90
C ASP A 52 0.58 -1.67 10.97
N TYR A 53 -0.25 -0.65 10.84
CA TYR A 53 0.02 0.51 9.98
C TYR A 53 -0.09 1.79 10.79
N THR A 54 0.92 2.65 10.67
CA THR A 54 0.89 4.02 11.19
C THR A 54 1.37 4.99 10.11
N ALA A 55 0.77 6.19 10.10
CA ALA A 55 1.22 7.30 9.27
C ALA A 55 2.36 8.09 9.95
N ASP A 56 2.63 7.84 11.24
CA ASP A 56 3.69 8.49 12.00
C ASP A 56 4.97 7.64 11.98
N GLN A 57 6.00 8.17 11.30
CA GLN A 57 7.31 7.54 11.23
C GLN A 57 7.97 7.38 12.61
N ALA A 58 7.83 8.37 13.50
CA ALA A 58 8.44 8.33 14.83
C ALA A 58 7.78 7.25 15.69
N GLU A 59 6.46 7.09 15.56
CA GLU A 59 5.73 5.99 16.20
C GLU A 59 6.23 4.62 15.73
N ALA A 60 6.35 4.41 14.41
CA ALA A 60 6.83 3.14 13.86
C ALA A 60 8.23 2.77 14.38
N VAL A 61 9.15 3.75 14.41
CA VAL A 61 10.52 3.56 14.93
C VAL A 61 10.50 3.25 16.43
N ARG A 62 9.67 3.96 17.20
CA ARG A 62 9.54 3.75 18.64
C ARG A 62 9.04 2.33 18.93
N LEU A 63 7.97 1.89 18.28
CA LEU A 63 7.38 0.56 18.50
C LEU A 63 8.38 -0.57 18.21
N ALA A 64 9.18 -0.43 17.14
CA ALA A 64 10.24 -1.40 16.83
C ALA A 64 11.35 -1.40 17.89
N ARG A 65 11.80 -0.23 18.36
CA ARG A 65 12.84 -0.12 19.38
C ARG A 65 12.39 -0.63 20.75
N GLU A 66 11.12 -0.47 21.07
CA GLU A 66 10.50 -0.98 22.30
C GLU A 66 10.19 -2.48 22.23
N GLY A 67 10.45 -3.15 21.09
CA GLY A 67 10.16 -4.58 20.90
C GLY A 67 8.67 -4.91 20.82
N ARG A 68 7.82 -3.90 20.58
CA ARG A 68 6.37 -4.09 20.36
C ARG A 68 6.09 -4.74 19.00
N CYS A 69 7.00 -4.57 18.04
CA CYS A 69 7.04 -5.30 16.78
C CYS A 69 8.48 -5.77 16.49
N GLN A 70 8.60 -6.81 15.66
CA GLN A 70 9.90 -7.39 15.29
C GLN A 70 10.68 -6.49 14.32
N ALA A 71 9.97 -5.72 13.50
CA ALA A 71 10.54 -4.78 12.55
C ALA A 71 9.51 -3.70 12.19
N ALA A 72 10.00 -2.55 11.73
CA ALA A 72 9.19 -1.51 11.11
C ALA A 72 9.74 -1.19 9.71
N PHE A 73 8.84 -1.08 8.73
CA PHE A 73 9.18 -0.73 7.36
C PHE A 73 8.73 0.69 7.05
N LEU A 74 9.69 1.55 6.71
CA LEU A 74 9.40 2.92 6.28
C LEU A 74 9.50 2.98 4.75
N ILE A 75 8.38 3.29 4.11
CA ILE A 75 8.28 3.36 2.66
C ILE A 75 8.02 4.80 2.20
N ALA A 76 8.38 5.09 0.95
CA ALA A 76 8.03 6.38 0.37
C ALA A 76 6.50 6.48 0.20
N PRO A 77 5.91 7.65 0.46
CA PRO A 77 4.48 7.85 0.25
C PRO A 77 4.16 7.75 -1.24
N THR A 78 3.03 7.13 -1.56
CA THR A 78 2.50 7.12 -2.93
C THR A 78 2.15 8.55 -3.36
N THR A 79 2.76 9.00 -4.45
CA THR A 79 2.50 10.32 -5.02
C THR A 79 1.20 10.35 -5.81
N THR A 80 0.63 11.54 -6.04
CA THR A 80 -0.55 11.71 -6.89
C THR A 80 -0.28 11.27 -8.33
N ALA A 81 0.93 11.50 -8.85
CA ALA A 81 1.31 11.07 -10.19
C ALA A 81 1.36 9.54 -10.32
N GLU A 82 1.92 8.84 -9.33
CA GLU A 82 1.92 7.37 -9.29
C GLU A 82 0.50 6.81 -9.15
N LEU A 83 -0.33 7.42 -8.30
CA LEU A 83 -1.75 7.07 -8.17
C LEU A 83 -2.48 7.21 -9.50
N SER A 84 -2.37 8.36 -10.17
CA SER A 84 -3.00 8.62 -11.47
C SER A 84 -2.52 7.60 -12.51
N ALA A 85 -1.22 7.33 -12.58
CA ALA A 85 -0.67 6.37 -13.55
C ALA A 85 -1.25 4.96 -13.40
N VAL A 86 -1.55 4.52 -12.17
CA VAL A 86 -2.17 3.21 -11.91
C VAL A 86 -3.67 3.24 -12.25
N VAL A 87 -4.39 4.28 -11.83
CA VAL A 87 -5.84 4.40 -12.07
C VAL A 87 -6.16 4.58 -13.55
N ASP A 88 -5.38 5.38 -14.28
CA ASP A 88 -5.53 5.57 -15.73
C ASP A 88 -5.29 4.27 -16.51
N GLY A 89 -4.52 3.34 -15.93
CA GLY A 89 -4.32 1.98 -16.45
C GLY A 89 -5.50 1.03 -16.17
N GLY A 90 -6.54 1.48 -15.46
CA GLY A 90 -7.69 0.66 -15.07
C GLY A 90 -7.39 -0.33 -13.94
N GLU A 91 -6.30 -0.13 -13.21
CA GLU A 91 -5.87 -1.01 -12.12
C GLU A 91 -6.37 -0.53 -10.76
N LEU A 92 -6.48 -1.48 -9.83
CA LEU A 92 -6.76 -1.16 -8.43
C LEU A 92 -5.45 -0.92 -7.68
N MET A 93 -5.49 0.06 -6.78
CA MET A 93 -4.37 0.34 -5.89
C MET A 93 -4.15 -0.83 -4.92
N PRO A 94 -2.88 -1.17 -4.62
CA PRO A 94 -2.55 -2.20 -3.62
C PRO A 94 -3.13 -1.84 -2.25
N GLN A 95 -3.34 -2.85 -1.40
CA GLN A 95 -3.94 -2.64 -0.08
C GLN A 95 -3.10 -1.67 0.77
N LYS A 96 -3.76 -0.74 1.46
CA LYS A 96 -3.13 0.25 2.36
C LYS A 96 -2.03 1.11 1.71
N SER A 97 -2.14 1.33 0.41
CA SER A 97 -1.19 2.10 -0.40
C SER A 97 -1.35 3.61 -0.34
N THR A 98 -2.43 4.13 0.25
CA THR A 98 -2.70 5.57 0.33
C THR A 98 -3.27 5.95 1.70
N HIS A 99 -2.77 7.06 2.24
CA HIS A 99 -3.30 7.72 3.44
C HIS A 99 -3.54 9.19 3.11
N PHE A 100 -4.78 9.56 2.78
CA PHE A 100 -5.15 10.94 2.54
C PHE A 100 -5.41 11.67 3.86
N TYR A 101 -4.68 12.75 4.11
CA TYR A 101 -4.89 13.61 5.26
C TYR A 101 -4.85 15.12 4.89
N PRO A 102 -5.85 15.92 5.32
CA PRO A 102 -7.11 15.47 5.90
C PRO A 102 -7.84 14.56 4.89
N LYS A 103 -8.59 13.57 5.39
CA LYS A 103 -9.46 12.80 4.50
C LYS A 103 -10.32 13.79 3.72
N MET A 104 -10.50 13.55 2.43
CA MET A 104 -11.46 14.31 1.65
C MET A 104 -12.78 14.34 2.43
N LEU A 105 -13.38 15.52 2.56
CA LEU A 105 -14.71 15.64 3.13
C LEU A 105 -15.67 14.93 2.17
N ASP A 106 -15.91 13.64 2.40
CA ASP A 106 -16.87 12.82 1.71
C ASP A 106 -18.21 12.91 2.45
N GLY A 107 -18.97 13.97 2.13
CA GLY A 107 -20.36 14.06 2.55
C GLY A 107 -21.25 13.15 1.71
N LEU A 108 -22.07 12.33 2.35
CA LEU A 108 -23.16 11.61 1.68
C LEU A 108 -24.25 12.62 1.28
N VAL A 109 -24.33 12.97 -0.01
CA VAL A 109 -25.35 13.88 -0.55
C VAL A 109 -26.56 13.07 -1.03
N TRP A 110 -27.71 13.23 -0.36
CA TRP A 110 -28.99 12.68 -0.85
C TRP A 110 -29.77 13.81 -1.51
N HIS A 111 -30.09 13.64 -2.79
CA HIS A 111 -31.01 14.52 -3.50
C HIS A 111 -32.31 13.74 -3.74
N ARG A 112 -33.40 14.12 -3.06
CA ARG A 112 -34.71 13.56 -3.35
C ARG A 112 -35.12 13.98 -4.77
N VAL A 113 -35.25 13.01 -5.67
CA VAL A 113 -35.80 13.27 -7.01
C VAL A 113 -37.32 13.51 -6.85
N PRO A 114 -37.87 14.64 -7.29
CA PRO A 114 -39.31 14.86 -7.26
C PRO A 114 -40.00 13.83 -8.16
N GLY A 115 -40.90 13.01 -7.61
CA GLY A 115 -41.73 12.08 -8.41
C GLY A 115 -41.72 10.62 -8.00
N ALA A 116 -41.12 10.24 -6.87
CA ALA A 116 -41.32 8.95 -6.21
C ALA A 116 -41.81 9.14 -4.76
#